data_AF-A0A7S1MEI8-F1
#
_entry.id   AF-A0A7S1MEI8-F1
#
_cell.length_a   1.000
_cell.length_b   1.000
_cell.length_c   1.000
_cell.angle_alpha   90.00
_cell.angle_beta   90.00
_cell.angle_gamma   90.00
#
_symmetry.space_group_name_H-M   'P 1'
#
loop_
_entity.id
_entity.type
_entity.pdbx_description
1 polymer ?
#
loop_
_entity_poly.entity_id
_entity_poly.type
_entity_poly.pdbx_seq_one_letter_code
_entity_poly.pdbx_strand_id
1 'polypeptide(L)'
;RNAEAAFQALKFWRYADEFEDISGHDAFRKKKELSCRGVDWTYSGFGSNWKAMLAVLRSKFQPGKPWTEALIKTSDAFLLEHNSVTGRDVVWSDNKFGEGKNWLGLQLMLVRDERAGTSAWTSFLGCSMDIETGDPHTEETSNELQRAVRYASYAALAKVQEAE
;
A
#
# COMPACT_ATOMS: atom_id res chain seq x y z
N ARG A 1 7.21 -16.33 2.65
CA ARG A 1 6.23 -15.50 3.40
C ARG A 1 6.12 -14.13 2.73
N ASN A 2 4.90 -13.66 2.45
CA ASN A 2 4.67 -12.45 1.64
C ASN A 2 3.55 -11.56 2.23
N ALA A 3 3.54 -10.27 1.85
CA ALA A 3 2.60 -9.29 2.42
C ALA A 3 1.13 -9.55 2.04
N GLU A 4 0.86 -10.01 0.80
CA GLU A 4 -0.51 -10.32 0.36
C GLU A 4 -1.10 -11.44 1.23
N ALA A 5 -0.35 -12.51 1.45
CA ALA A 5 -0.79 -13.62 2.30
C ALA A 5 -1.05 -13.16 3.75
N ALA A 6 -0.13 -12.39 4.34
CA ALA A 6 -0.31 -11.85 5.69
C ALA A 6 -1.55 -10.94 5.78
N PHE A 7 -1.77 -10.08 4.79
CA PHE A 7 -2.93 -9.17 4.77
C PHE A 7 -4.25 -9.91 4.59
N GLN A 8 -4.31 -10.93 3.71
CA GLN A 8 -5.52 -11.75 3.58
C GLN A 8 -5.77 -12.60 4.83
N ALA A 9 -4.72 -13.09 5.51
CA ALA A 9 -4.86 -13.79 6.78
C ALA A 9 -5.59 -12.93 7.83
N LEU A 10 -5.35 -11.61 7.87
CA LEU A 10 -6.06 -10.71 8.78
C LEU A 10 -7.56 -10.60 8.49
N LYS A 11 -7.96 -10.73 7.22
CA LYS A 11 -9.38 -10.75 6.80
C LYS A 11 -10.06 -12.08 7.08
N PHE A 12 -9.30 -13.16 7.03
CA PHE A 12 -9.76 -14.53 7.21
C PHE A 12 -9.09 -15.16 8.43
N TRP A 13 -9.11 -14.45 9.56
CA TRP A 13 -8.34 -14.79 10.77
C TRP A 13 -8.51 -16.24 11.24
N ARG A 14 -9.73 -16.77 11.13
CA ARG A 14 -10.06 -18.17 11.48
C ARG A 14 -9.35 -19.22 10.62
N TYR A 15 -8.79 -18.80 9.49
CA TYR A 15 -8.08 -19.61 8.50
C TYR A 15 -6.67 -19.03 8.25
N ALA A 16 -6.12 -18.27 9.21
CA ALA A 16 -4.84 -17.58 9.01
C ALA A 16 -3.67 -18.55 8.75
N ASP A 17 -3.73 -19.75 9.33
CA ASP A 17 -2.81 -20.86 9.09
C ASP A 17 -2.78 -21.26 7.61
N GLU A 18 -3.93 -21.21 6.93
CA GLU A 18 -4.03 -21.53 5.51
C GLU A 18 -3.30 -20.53 4.59
N PHE A 19 -2.86 -19.39 5.11
CA PHE A 19 -2.10 -18.35 4.39
C PHE A 19 -0.60 -18.35 4.72
N GLU A 20 -0.11 -19.16 5.67
CA GLU A 20 1.26 -19.03 6.18
C GLU A 20 2.34 -19.30 5.11
N ASP A 21 2.18 -20.38 4.36
CA ASP A 21 3.20 -20.90 3.43
C ASP A 21 2.72 -20.93 1.96
N ILE A 22 1.90 -19.96 1.57
CA ILE A 22 1.44 -19.82 0.18
C ILE A 22 2.06 -18.59 -0.51
N SER A 23 2.09 -18.63 -1.84
CA SER A 23 2.51 -17.48 -2.65
C SER A 23 1.49 -16.34 -2.58
N GLY A 24 1.88 -15.13 -2.99
CA GLY A 24 0.93 -14.01 -3.06
C GLY A 24 -0.21 -14.27 -4.06
N HIS A 25 0.10 -14.94 -5.16
CA HIS A 25 -0.90 -15.33 -6.16
C HIS A 25 -1.87 -16.38 -5.59
N ASP A 26 -1.37 -17.38 -4.86
CA ASP A 26 -2.21 -18.38 -4.22
C ASP A 26 -3.05 -17.78 -3.08
N ALA A 27 -2.51 -16.82 -2.32
CA ALA A 27 -3.29 -16.06 -1.33
C ALA A 27 -4.43 -15.28 -1.97
N PHE A 28 -4.20 -14.67 -3.14
CA PHE A 28 -5.23 -14.01 -3.91
C PHE A 28 -6.29 -14.98 -4.44
N ARG A 29 -5.94 -16.22 -4.75
CA ARG A 29 -6.92 -17.26 -5.14
C ARG A 29 -7.71 -17.73 -3.93
N LYS A 30 -7.02 -18.07 -2.85
CA LYS A 30 -7.62 -18.55 -1.59
C LYS A 30 -8.59 -17.55 -1.00
N LYS A 31 -8.28 -16.24 -1.02
CA LYS A 31 -9.24 -15.23 -0.56
C LYS A 31 -10.57 -15.28 -1.32
N LYS A 32 -10.54 -15.58 -2.62
CA LYS A 32 -11.77 -15.71 -3.43
C LYS A 32 -12.58 -16.91 -2.99
N GLU A 33 -11.92 -18.04 -2.74
CA GLU A 33 -12.55 -19.28 -2.24
C GLU A 33 -13.19 -19.08 -0.85
N LEU A 34 -12.54 -18.31 0.02
CA LEU A 34 -13.02 -18.03 1.37
C LEU A 34 -14.05 -16.89 1.44
N SER A 35 -14.26 -16.10 0.38
CA SER A 35 -15.18 -14.95 0.38
C SER A 35 -16.59 -15.30 0.85
N CYS A 36 -17.08 -16.50 0.50
CA CYS A 36 -18.41 -16.97 0.88
C CYS A 36 -18.51 -17.38 2.36
N ARG A 37 -17.39 -17.55 3.05
CA ARG A 37 -17.31 -17.99 4.46
C ARG A 37 -17.32 -16.83 5.46
N GLY A 38 -17.43 -15.60 4.97
CA GLY A 38 -17.44 -14.38 5.77
C GLY A 38 -16.05 -13.76 5.91
N VAL A 39 -16.00 -12.43 5.85
CA VAL A 39 -14.80 -11.62 5.98
C VAL A 39 -14.85 -10.91 7.34
N ASP A 40 -13.73 -10.94 8.06
CA ASP A 40 -13.54 -10.08 9.22
C ASP A 40 -13.16 -8.66 8.76
N TRP A 41 -14.14 -7.76 8.78
CA TRP A 41 -13.94 -6.35 8.44
C TRP A 41 -13.22 -5.55 9.51
N THR A 42 -13.01 -6.11 10.71
CA THR A 42 -12.13 -5.52 11.72
C THR A 42 -10.66 -5.90 11.50
N TYR A 43 -10.38 -6.78 10.53
CA TYR A 43 -9.04 -7.23 10.18
C TYR A 43 -8.31 -7.80 11.41
N SER A 44 -8.89 -8.76 12.13
CA SER A 44 -8.29 -9.32 13.36
C SER A 44 -8.03 -8.26 14.46
N GLY A 45 -8.89 -7.25 14.54
CA GLY A 45 -8.80 -6.19 15.55
C GLY A 45 -7.96 -4.95 15.17
N PHE A 46 -7.40 -4.89 13.95
CA PHE A 46 -6.73 -3.67 13.45
C PHE A 46 -7.70 -2.52 13.12
N GLY A 47 -9.00 -2.81 12.98
CA GLY A 47 -10.08 -1.85 12.82
C GLY A 47 -10.33 -1.38 11.38
N SER A 48 -9.31 -1.36 10.51
CA SER A 48 -9.47 -0.99 9.09
C SER A 48 -8.47 -1.68 8.18
N ASN A 49 -8.76 -1.66 6.88
CA ASN A 49 -7.85 -2.14 5.83
C ASN A 49 -6.53 -1.37 5.82
N TRP A 50 -6.58 -0.04 6.00
CA TRP A 50 -5.43 0.84 6.07
C TRP A 50 -4.51 0.43 7.22
N LYS A 51 -5.04 0.35 8.45
CA LYS A 51 -4.28 -0.01 9.64
C LYS A 51 -3.71 -1.42 9.56
N ALA A 52 -4.49 -2.37 9.07
CA ALA A 52 -4.07 -3.75 8.89
C ALA A 52 -2.90 -3.86 7.89
N MET A 53 -2.99 -3.22 6.73
CA MET A 53 -1.88 -3.23 5.76
C MET A 53 -0.65 -2.51 6.31
N LEU A 54 -0.82 -1.38 6.99
CA LEU A 54 0.30 -0.63 7.56
C LEU A 54 1.04 -1.47 8.60
N ALA A 55 0.31 -2.23 9.43
CA ALA A 55 0.90 -3.19 10.38
C ALA A 55 1.67 -4.30 9.66
N VAL A 56 1.13 -4.87 8.58
CA VAL A 56 1.82 -5.88 7.75
C VAL A 56 3.09 -5.30 7.13
N LEU A 57 3.05 -4.07 6.61
CA LEU A 57 4.22 -3.42 6.02
C LEU A 57 5.28 -3.11 7.07
N ARG A 58 4.89 -2.60 8.25
CA ARG A 58 5.81 -2.40 9.37
C ARG A 58 6.48 -3.72 9.79
N SER A 59 5.74 -4.83 9.82
CA SER A 59 6.32 -6.15 10.08
C SER A 59 7.27 -6.60 8.97
N LYS A 60 6.89 -6.43 7.69
CA LYS A 60 7.72 -6.79 6.54
C LYS A 60 9.04 -6.01 6.57
N PHE A 61 8.98 -4.69 6.66
CA PHE A 61 10.14 -3.80 6.54
C PHE A 61 10.90 -3.59 7.85
N GLN A 62 10.99 -4.59 8.74
CA GLN A 62 11.80 -4.52 9.98
C GLN A 62 13.26 -4.07 9.73
N PRO A 63 13.93 -3.40 10.69
CA PRO A 63 15.32 -2.99 10.52
C PRO A 63 16.25 -4.19 10.27
N GLY A 64 17.33 -3.98 9.52
CA GLY A 64 18.30 -5.03 9.19
C GLY A 64 17.85 -6.03 8.13
N LYS A 65 16.72 -5.80 7.44
CA LYS A 65 16.32 -6.59 6.27
C LYS A 65 16.77 -5.90 4.97
N PRO A 66 17.24 -6.65 3.94
CA PRO A 66 17.70 -6.06 2.68
C PRO A 66 16.64 -5.20 1.97
N TRP A 67 15.37 -5.59 2.03
CA TRP A 67 14.28 -4.81 1.43
C TRP A 67 13.95 -3.53 2.22
N THR A 68 14.25 -3.46 3.52
CA THR A 68 14.15 -2.22 4.29
C THR A 68 15.20 -1.22 3.84
N GLU A 69 16.43 -1.67 3.60
CA GLU A 69 17.47 -0.82 3.03
C GLU A 69 17.12 -0.38 1.61
N ALA A 70 16.56 -1.28 0.79
CA ALA A 70 16.08 -0.93 -0.54
C ALA A 70 14.97 0.14 -0.50
N LEU A 71 14.03 0.03 0.45
CA LEU A 71 12.99 1.03 0.66
C LEU A 71 13.60 2.40 1.05
N ILE A 72 14.54 2.42 1.99
CA ILE A 72 15.23 3.66 2.40
C ILE A 72 16.00 4.28 1.23
N LYS A 73 16.66 3.46 0.40
CA LYS A 73 17.40 3.91 -0.79
C LYS A 73 16.53 4.60 -1.85
N THR A 74 15.20 4.45 -1.79
CA THR A 74 14.30 5.25 -2.63
C THR A 74 14.28 6.74 -2.25
N SER A 75 14.89 7.12 -1.13
CA SER A 75 15.11 8.52 -0.71
C SER A 75 13.81 9.32 -0.70
N ASP A 76 13.75 10.41 -1.46
CA ASP A 76 12.66 11.34 -1.64
C ASP A 76 11.79 10.99 -2.86
N ALA A 77 11.93 9.79 -3.43
CA ALA A 77 11.04 9.38 -4.52
C ALA A 77 9.60 9.22 -4.03
N PHE A 78 8.65 9.68 -4.85
CA PHE A 78 7.25 9.33 -4.68
C PHE A 78 7.03 7.88 -5.11
N LEU A 79 6.55 7.03 -4.20
CA LEU A 79 6.34 5.62 -4.48
C LEU A 79 4.96 5.40 -5.09
N LEU A 80 4.92 4.79 -6.27
CA LEU A 80 3.71 4.52 -7.03
C LEU A 80 3.51 3.01 -7.16
N GLU A 81 2.39 2.50 -6.66
CA GLU A 81 1.93 1.16 -6.98
C GLU A 81 1.15 1.24 -8.30
N HIS A 82 1.72 0.64 -9.35
CA HIS A 82 1.14 0.71 -10.69
C HIS A 82 0.46 -0.59 -11.09
N ASN A 83 -0.76 -0.47 -11.60
CA ASN A 83 -1.52 -1.62 -12.11
C ASN A 83 -1.37 -1.76 -13.62
N SER A 84 -1.15 -2.99 -14.11
CA SER A 84 -1.10 -3.25 -15.56
C SER A 84 -2.48 -3.17 -16.26
N VAL A 85 -3.58 -3.20 -15.48
CA VAL A 85 -4.95 -3.19 -15.99
C VAL A 85 -5.81 -2.22 -15.17
N THR A 86 -6.53 -1.35 -15.86
CA THR A 86 -7.52 -0.43 -15.29
C THR A 86 -8.63 -1.18 -14.55
N GLY A 87 -9.08 -0.64 -13.42
CA GLY A 87 -10.19 -1.14 -12.62
C GLY A 87 -9.84 -2.33 -11.74
N ARG A 88 -8.59 -2.83 -11.78
CA ARG A 88 -8.16 -3.95 -10.96
C ARG A 88 -8.10 -3.59 -9.47
N ASP A 89 -7.55 -2.42 -9.15
CA ASP A 89 -7.46 -1.92 -7.78
C ASP A 89 -7.36 -0.38 -7.78
N VAL A 90 -8.46 0.29 -7.47
CA VAL A 90 -8.52 1.77 -7.43
C VAL A 90 -8.05 2.34 -6.09
N VAL A 91 -7.84 1.50 -5.08
CA VAL A 91 -7.53 1.94 -3.71
C VAL A 91 -6.02 1.82 -3.44
N TRP A 92 -5.44 0.65 -3.68
CA TRP A 92 -4.03 0.42 -3.35
C TRP A 92 -3.07 0.93 -4.41
N SER A 93 -3.53 1.12 -5.65
CA SER A 93 -2.71 1.50 -6.80
C SER A 93 -3.10 2.86 -7.39
N ASP A 94 -2.35 3.29 -8.41
CA ASP A 94 -2.64 4.42 -9.29
C ASP A 94 -3.73 4.14 -10.34
N ASN A 95 -4.30 2.93 -10.36
CA ASN A 95 -5.28 2.46 -11.32
C ASN A 95 -4.81 2.48 -12.79
N LYS A 96 -3.50 2.34 -13.05
CA LYS A 96 -2.81 2.38 -14.36
C LYS A 96 -2.56 3.79 -14.94
N PHE A 97 -3.40 4.77 -14.65
CA PHE A 97 -3.34 6.09 -15.30
C PHE A 97 -3.40 7.25 -14.30
N GLY A 98 -3.08 6.98 -13.04
CA GLY A 98 -3.00 8.00 -12.00
C GLY A 98 -4.33 8.41 -11.39
N GLU A 99 -5.42 7.65 -11.58
CA GLU A 99 -6.76 7.92 -11.00
C GLU A 99 -7.13 6.94 -9.87
N GLY A 100 -6.15 6.29 -9.27
CA GLY A 100 -6.31 5.51 -8.04
C GLY A 100 -5.72 6.22 -6.83
N LYS A 101 -6.07 5.77 -5.61
CA LYS A 101 -5.62 6.40 -4.36
C LYS A 101 -4.15 6.12 -4.00
N ASN A 102 -3.51 5.15 -4.66
CA ASN A 102 -2.12 4.76 -4.41
C ASN A 102 -1.78 4.45 -2.94
N TRP A 103 -2.73 3.92 -2.16
CA TRP A 103 -2.54 3.73 -0.72
C TRP A 103 -1.31 2.89 -0.36
N LEU A 104 -0.95 1.90 -1.18
CA LEU A 104 0.25 1.10 -0.92
C LEU A 104 1.52 1.96 -1.01
N GLY A 105 1.63 2.78 -2.05
CA GLY A 105 2.73 3.71 -2.21
C GLY A 105 2.82 4.70 -1.05
N LEU A 106 1.70 5.29 -0.64
CA LEU A 106 1.64 6.22 0.50
C LEU A 106 2.10 5.56 1.80
N GLN A 107 1.61 4.37 2.11
CA GLN A 107 2.03 3.64 3.32
C GLN A 107 3.51 3.26 3.30
N LEU A 108 4.06 2.89 2.13
CA LEU A 108 5.49 2.62 2.01
C LEU A 108 6.33 3.87 2.27
N MET A 109 5.85 5.05 1.91
CA MET A 109 6.53 6.32 2.23
C MET A 109 6.50 6.64 3.73
N LEU A 110 5.38 6.36 4.42
CA LEU A 110 5.30 6.46 5.89
C LEU A 110 6.28 5.49 6.55
N VAL A 111 6.27 4.22 6.15
CA VAL A 111 7.20 3.21 6.68
C VAL A 111 8.65 3.58 6.38
N ARG A 112 8.95 4.13 5.20
CA ARG A 112 10.29 4.62 4.85
C ARG A 112 10.76 5.68 5.84
N ASP A 113 9.93 6.69 6.09
CA ASP A 113 10.24 7.76 7.03
C ASP A 113 10.52 7.23 8.43
N GLU A 114 9.64 6.35 8.94
CA GLU A 114 9.83 5.67 10.22
C GLU A 114 11.18 4.94 10.30
N ARG A 115 11.66 4.35 9.19
CA ARG A 115 12.88 3.53 9.19
C ARG A 115 14.14 4.32 8.92
N ALA A 116 14.03 5.39 8.16
CA ALA A 116 15.12 6.33 7.94
C ALA A 116 15.31 7.30 9.12
N GLY A 117 14.33 7.40 10.04
CA GLY A 117 14.34 8.41 11.09
C GLY A 117 14.05 9.82 10.55
N THR A 118 13.34 9.90 9.44
CA THR A 118 12.92 11.14 8.77
C THR A 118 11.42 11.34 8.92
N SER A 119 10.93 12.53 8.59
CA SER A 119 9.49 12.83 8.67
C SER A 119 8.98 13.63 7.48
N ALA A 120 9.74 13.77 6.39
CA ALA A 120 9.35 14.64 5.27
C ALA A 120 8.03 14.18 4.63
N TRP A 121 7.89 12.87 4.37
CA TRP A 121 6.67 12.29 3.81
C TRP A 121 5.56 12.20 4.84
N THR A 122 5.89 11.90 6.08
CA THR A 122 4.94 11.85 7.20
C THR A 122 4.30 13.20 7.44
N SER A 123 5.10 14.28 7.40
CA SER A 123 4.62 15.66 7.51
C SER A 123 3.81 16.06 6.27
N PHE A 124 4.30 15.78 5.06
CA PHE A 124 3.55 16.06 3.83
C PHE A 124 2.17 15.36 3.82
N LEU A 125 2.15 14.05 4.07
CA LEU A 125 0.91 13.27 4.11
C LEU A 125 0.03 13.70 5.28
N GLY A 126 0.59 13.95 6.46
CA GLY A 126 -0.17 14.43 7.62
C GLY A 126 -0.88 15.76 7.40
N CYS A 127 -0.33 16.64 6.56
CA CYS A 127 -0.99 17.88 6.13
C CYS A 127 -2.18 17.64 5.18
N SER A 128 -2.13 16.57 4.36
CA SER A 128 -3.16 16.32 3.34
C SER A 128 -4.21 15.27 3.76
N MET A 129 -3.86 14.36 4.65
CA MET A 129 -4.69 13.22 5.04
C MET A 129 -4.46 12.78 6.48
N ASP A 130 -5.45 12.09 7.04
CA ASP A 130 -5.31 11.37 8.29
C ASP A 130 -4.49 10.10 8.06
N ILE A 131 -3.28 10.08 8.60
CA ILE A 131 -2.32 8.98 8.49
C ILE A 131 -2.78 7.70 9.20
N GLU A 132 -3.81 7.77 10.04
CA GLU A 132 -4.40 6.61 10.72
C GLU A 132 -5.52 5.93 9.91
N THR A 133 -6.14 6.65 8.98
CA THR A 133 -7.30 6.15 8.21
C THR A 133 -7.02 6.00 6.73
N GLY A 134 -6.11 6.79 6.17
CA GLY A 134 -5.92 6.87 4.73
C GLY A 134 -6.76 7.95 4.05
N ASP A 135 -7.62 8.64 4.80
CA ASP A 135 -8.61 9.55 4.25
C ASP A 135 -8.12 11.00 4.21
N PRO A 136 -8.41 11.75 3.13
CA PRO A 136 -8.05 13.15 3.03
C PRO A 136 -8.82 14.00 4.04
N HIS A 137 -8.17 15.03 4.60
CA HIS A 137 -8.82 15.95 5.55
C HIS A 137 -9.95 16.76 4.89
N THR A 138 -9.78 17.15 3.63
CA THR A 138 -10.76 17.93 2.86
C THR A 138 -10.81 17.47 1.40
N GLU A 139 -11.80 17.94 0.65
CA GLU A 139 -11.86 17.72 -0.80
C GLU A 139 -10.68 18.38 -1.52
N GLU A 140 -10.20 19.52 -1.03
CA GLU A 140 -9.02 20.20 -1.57
C GLU A 140 -7.77 19.34 -1.42
N THR A 141 -7.50 18.82 -0.22
CA THR A 141 -6.34 17.97 0.01
C THR A 141 -6.45 16.62 -0.72
N SER A 142 -7.67 16.11 -0.90
CA SER A 142 -7.95 14.97 -1.77
C SER A 142 -7.50 15.24 -3.21
N ASN A 143 -7.85 16.41 -3.75
CA ASN A 143 -7.48 16.80 -5.11
C ASN A 143 -5.96 17.00 -5.26
N GLU A 144 -5.30 17.55 -4.23
CA GLU A 144 -3.83 17.71 -4.20
C GLU A 144 -3.11 16.36 -4.20
N LEU A 145 -3.54 15.41 -3.36
CA LEU A 145 -3.00 14.05 -3.35
C LEU A 145 -3.21 13.37 -4.70
N GLN A 146 -4.41 13.48 -5.28
CA GLN A 146 -4.68 12.91 -6.59
C GLN A 146 -3.82 13.55 -7.69
N ARG A 147 -3.52 14.85 -7.60
CA ARG A 147 -2.56 15.53 -8.48
C ARG A 147 -1.17 14.94 -8.35
N ALA A 148 -0.69 14.71 -7.13
CA ALA A 148 0.63 14.11 -6.90
C ALA A 148 0.72 12.70 -7.52
N VAL A 149 -0.32 11.87 -7.34
CA VAL A 149 -0.40 10.53 -7.96
C VAL A 149 -0.38 10.61 -9.49
N ARG A 150 -1.15 11.52 -10.09
CA ARG A 150 -1.15 11.75 -11.54
C ARG A 150 0.21 12.19 -12.06
N TYR A 151 0.84 13.18 -11.43
CA TYR A 151 2.15 13.65 -11.84
C TYR A 151 3.21 12.56 -11.74
N ALA A 152 3.19 11.76 -10.67
CA ALA A 152 4.10 10.62 -10.53
C ALA A 152 3.86 9.57 -11.62
N SER A 153 2.61 9.25 -11.93
CA SER A 153 2.24 8.28 -12.99
C SER A 153 2.71 8.77 -14.37
N TYR A 154 2.48 10.04 -14.71
CA TYR A 154 2.95 10.61 -15.98
C TYR A 154 4.47 10.69 -16.07
N ALA A 155 5.16 11.08 -14.99
CA ALA A 155 6.61 11.12 -14.96
C ALA A 155 7.23 9.73 -15.15
N ALA A 156 6.64 8.69 -14.54
CA ALA A 156 7.07 7.31 -14.72
C ALA A 156 6.88 6.83 -16.17
N LEU A 157 5.72 7.10 -16.76
CA LEU A 157 5.42 6.73 -18.16
C LEU A 157 6.36 7.42 -19.16
N ALA A 158 6.64 8.71 -18.98
CA ALA A 158 7.58 9.44 -19.83
C ALA A 158 8.98 8.80 -19.78
N LYS A 159 9.44 8.37 -18.59
CA LYS A 159 10.74 7.72 -18.43
C LYS A 159 10.81 6.32 -19.04
N VAL A 160 9.71 5.57 -19.05
CA VAL A 160 9.64 4.27 -19.74
C VAL A 160 9.76 4.47 -21.26
N GLN A 161 9.07 5.46 -21.82
CA GLN A 161 9.13 5.76 -23.26
C GLN A 161 10.51 6.26 -23.71
N GLU A 162 11.24 6.99 -22.85
CA GLU A 162 12.62 7.41 -23.14
C GLU A 162 13.63 6.26 -23.14
N ALA A 163 13.30 5.13 -22.52
CA ALA A 163 14.19 3.97 -22.37
C ALA A 163 14.00 2.88 -23.43
N GLU A 164 12.98 3.02 -24.29
CA GLU A 164 12.69 2.15 -25.45
C GLU A 164 13.29 2.72 -26.74
#